data_AF-A0A166QNS5-F1
#
_entry.id   AF-A0A166QNS5-F1
#
_cell.length_a   1.000
_cell.length_b   1.000
_cell.length_c   1.000
_cell.angle_alpha   90.00
_cell.angle_beta   90.00
_cell.angle_gamma   90.00
#
_symmetry.space_group_name_H-M   'P 1'
#
loop_
_entity.id
_entity.type
_entity.pdbx_description
1 polymer ?
#
loop_
_entity_poly.entity_id
_entity_poly.type
_entity_poly.pdbx_seq_one_letter_code
_entity_poly.pdbx_strand_id
1 'polypeptide(L)'
;MMDFQNFTTPTTRKGLTKLNLSYLEQADAFKVNEVVRDWPLTANPFVRRMAQVLQVGGRSLRLELGTFMEVAGLLTSEHPTRTYTFSALLAASSDTETTFSVVLIDSTKGKEPPILADNAGFFQYAMKWFSSQSKTGTHLTFSVTANALFWVH
;
A
#
# COMPACT_ATOMS: atom_id res chain seq x y z
N MET A 1 -35.11 43.15 -6.47
CA MET A 1 -35.10 42.73 -5.05
C MET A 1 -35.16 41.22 -5.04
N MET A 2 -34.36 40.58 -4.19
CA MET A 2 -33.88 39.20 -4.28
C MET A 2 -34.98 38.13 -4.25
N ASP A 3 -34.82 37.08 -5.07
CA ASP A 3 -35.34 35.74 -4.80
C ASP A 3 -34.17 34.75 -4.95
N PHE A 4 -33.68 34.25 -3.81
CA PHE A 4 -32.71 33.15 -3.74
C PHE A 4 -33.33 32.03 -2.91
N GLN A 5 -34.03 31.10 -3.58
CA GLN A 5 -34.19 29.74 -3.08
C GLN A 5 -34.13 28.77 -4.26
N ASN A 6 -32.94 28.23 -4.50
CA ASN A 6 -32.73 26.98 -5.22
C ASN A 6 -31.36 26.42 -4.83
N PHE A 7 -31.30 25.72 -3.69
CA PHE A 7 -30.24 24.75 -3.43
C PHE A 7 -30.88 23.37 -3.40
N THR A 8 -30.93 22.76 -4.58
CA THR A 8 -31.17 21.35 -4.78
C THR A 8 -30.06 20.54 -4.11
N THR A 9 -30.45 19.70 -3.13
CA THR A 9 -29.87 18.43 -2.66
C THR A 9 -28.35 18.22 -2.70
N PRO A 10 -27.72 17.86 -1.57
CA PRO A 10 -26.40 17.25 -1.61
C PRO A 10 -26.51 15.84 -2.19
N THR A 11 -25.97 15.66 -3.39
CA THR A 11 -25.71 14.35 -3.98
C THR A 11 -24.79 13.58 -3.04
N THR A 12 -25.35 12.58 -2.36
CA THR A 12 -24.64 11.59 -1.55
C THR A 12 -23.52 10.99 -2.40
N ARG A 13 -22.26 11.30 -2.07
CA ARG A 13 -21.09 10.61 -2.64
C ARG A 13 -21.29 9.12 -2.40
N LYS A 14 -21.41 8.34 -3.48
CA LYS A 14 -21.35 6.86 -3.44
C LYS A 14 -20.14 6.47 -2.57
N GLY A 15 -20.43 5.64 -1.57
CA GLY A 15 -19.58 5.39 -0.42
C GLY A 15 -18.13 5.08 -0.79
N LEU A 16 -17.22 5.82 -0.14
CA LEU A 16 -15.97 5.23 0.31
C LEU A 16 -16.40 4.08 1.23
N THR A 17 -16.40 2.85 0.74
CA THR A 17 -16.38 1.67 1.62
C THR A 17 -15.26 1.91 2.61
N LYS A 18 -15.63 2.15 3.88
CA LYS A 18 -14.68 2.30 4.98
C LYS A 18 -13.75 1.09 4.89
N LEU A 19 -12.49 1.33 4.57
CA LEU A 19 -11.51 0.26 4.41
C LEU A 19 -11.51 -0.56 5.71
N ASN A 20 -11.85 -1.84 5.61
CA ASN A 20 -11.93 -2.70 6.77
C ASN A 20 -10.50 -3.06 7.21
N LEU A 21 -10.10 -2.58 8.39
CA LEU A 21 -8.80 -2.86 9.01
C LEU A 21 -8.91 -3.91 10.13
N SER A 22 -9.98 -4.70 10.17
CA SER A 22 -10.23 -5.71 11.20
C SER A 22 -9.19 -6.85 11.22
N TYR A 23 -8.26 -6.89 10.26
CA TYR A 23 -7.11 -7.79 10.34
C TYR A 23 -6.28 -7.55 11.60
N LEU A 24 -6.22 -6.32 12.11
CA LEU A 24 -5.50 -5.97 13.34
C LEU A 24 -6.12 -6.62 14.59
N GLU A 25 -7.36 -7.07 14.51
CA GLU A 25 -8.11 -7.70 15.61
C GLU A 25 -7.99 -9.23 15.60
N GLN A 26 -7.36 -9.81 14.57
CA GLN A 26 -7.26 -11.27 14.44
C GLN A 26 -6.15 -11.85 15.34
N ALA A 27 -6.41 -12.98 15.98
CA ALA A 27 -5.49 -13.59 16.96
C ALA A 27 -4.15 -14.04 16.35
N ASP A 28 -4.13 -14.34 15.06
CA ASP A 28 -2.96 -14.67 14.26
C ASP A 28 -2.16 -13.44 13.84
N ALA A 29 -2.77 -12.25 13.72
CA ALA A 29 -2.05 -11.00 13.44
C ALA A 29 -0.94 -10.72 14.47
N PHE A 30 -1.20 -11.00 15.74
CA PHE A 30 -0.19 -10.86 16.81
C PHE A 30 0.98 -11.83 16.68
N LYS A 31 0.80 -12.99 16.02
CA LYS A 31 1.85 -14.02 15.89
C LYS A 31 2.84 -13.74 14.76
N VAL A 32 2.44 -12.98 13.76
CA VAL A 32 3.26 -12.64 12.58
C VAL A 32 3.77 -11.20 12.58
N ASN A 33 3.40 -10.40 13.58
CA ASN A 33 3.88 -9.02 13.71
C ASN A 33 5.31 -8.99 14.26
N GLU A 34 6.26 -9.45 13.45
CA GLU A 34 7.68 -9.26 13.71
C GLU A 34 8.06 -7.83 13.36
N VAL A 35 8.51 -7.07 14.36
CA VAL A 35 9.00 -5.71 14.15
C VAL A 35 10.34 -5.79 13.41
N VAL A 36 10.33 -5.42 12.13
CA VAL A 36 11.55 -5.25 11.34
C VAL A 36 11.98 -3.78 11.37
N ARG A 37 13.29 -3.54 11.38
CA ARG A 37 13.85 -2.18 11.41
C ARG A 37 13.80 -1.49 10.06
N ASP A 38 14.03 -2.28 9.02
CA ASP A 38 14.16 -1.80 7.64
C ASP A 38 13.35 -2.72 6.71
N TRP A 39 12.90 -2.16 5.59
CA TRP A 39 12.41 -2.97 4.48
C TRP A 39 13.55 -3.84 3.94
N PRO A 40 13.25 -5.05 3.41
CA PRO A 40 14.28 -5.91 2.87
C PRO A 40 14.99 -5.26 1.68
N LEU A 41 16.31 -5.44 1.60
CA LEU A 41 17.12 -5.05 0.46
C LEU A 41 17.37 -6.27 -0.44
N THR A 42 17.75 -6.00 -1.69
CA THR A 42 17.98 -7.04 -2.69
C THR A 42 19.37 -6.94 -3.31
N ALA A 43 19.97 -8.11 -3.54
CA ALA A 43 21.15 -8.26 -4.38
C ALA A 43 20.79 -8.40 -5.87
N ASN A 44 19.51 -8.55 -6.20
CA ASN A 44 19.06 -8.75 -7.57
C ASN A 44 19.18 -7.45 -8.38
N PRO A 45 20.03 -7.39 -9.43
CA PRO A 45 20.22 -6.18 -10.22
C PRO A 45 18.97 -5.77 -11.02
N PHE A 46 18.08 -6.72 -11.33
CA PHE A 46 16.84 -6.42 -12.05
C PHE A 46 15.82 -5.70 -11.16
N VAL A 47 15.70 -6.10 -9.89
CA VAL A 47 14.85 -5.41 -8.91
C VAL A 47 15.39 -4.01 -8.63
N ARG A 48 16.72 -3.87 -8.53
CA ARG A 48 17.38 -2.57 -8.44
C ARG A 48 17.05 -1.66 -9.61
N ARG A 49 17.20 -2.16 -10.84
CA ARG A 49 16.88 -1.39 -12.04
C ARG A 49 15.40 -1.02 -12.10
N MET A 50 14.52 -1.92 -11.66
CA MET A 50 13.08 -1.68 -11.59
C MET A 50 12.74 -0.52 -10.65
N ALA A 51 13.34 -0.48 -9.45
CA ALA A 51 13.16 0.63 -8.52
C ALA A 51 13.63 1.97 -9.10
N GLN A 52 14.78 1.97 -9.81
CA GLN A 52 15.38 3.18 -10.41
C GLN A 52 14.54 3.79 -11.54
N VAL A 53 13.80 2.97 -12.29
CA VAL A 53 12.96 3.46 -13.40
C VAL A 53 11.52 3.73 -12.97
N LEU A 54 11.18 3.49 -11.70
CA LEU A 54 9.85 3.72 -11.19
C LEU A 54 9.58 5.22 -11.09
N GLN A 55 8.48 5.65 -11.71
CA GLN A 55 8.07 7.07 -11.74
C GLN A 55 6.62 7.19 -11.31
N VAL A 56 6.28 8.34 -10.72
CA VAL A 56 4.90 8.69 -10.37
C VAL A 56 4.05 8.73 -11.64
N GLY A 57 2.93 8.01 -11.64
CA GLY A 57 2.06 7.87 -12.83
C GLY A 57 2.66 6.97 -13.93
N GLY A 58 3.73 6.25 -13.63
CA GLY A 58 4.37 5.30 -14.54
C GLY A 58 3.54 4.04 -14.79
N ARG A 59 4.15 3.08 -15.50
CA ARG A 59 3.49 1.81 -15.82
C ARG A 59 3.22 0.98 -14.57
N SER A 60 2.11 0.25 -14.60
CA SER A 60 1.83 -0.77 -13.59
C SER A 60 2.86 -1.88 -13.66
N LEU A 61 3.40 -2.25 -12.49
CA LEU A 61 4.26 -3.40 -12.30
C LEU A 61 3.42 -4.55 -11.74
N ARG A 62 3.58 -5.75 -12.28
CA ARG A 62 2.99 -6.96 -11.71
C ARG A 62 4.08 -7.76 -11.03
N LEU A 63 4.00 -7.86 -9.72
CA LEU A 63 5.08 -8.40 -8.88
C LEU A 63 4.52 -9.38 -7.85
N GLU A 64 5.38 -10.26 -7.35
CA GLU A 64 5.15 -10.96 -6.10
C GLU A 64 5.31 -9.99 -4.91
N LEU A 65 4.60 -10.25 -3.81
CA LEU A 65 4.69 -9.45 -2.57
C LEU A 65 6.13 -9.28 -2.09
N GLY A 66 6.93 -10.36 -2.09
CA GLY A 66 8.33 -10.30 -1.66
C GLY A 66 9.17 -9.35 -2.52
N THR A 67 9.07 -9.47 -3.85
CA THR A 67 9.78 -8.59 -4.79
C THR A 67 9.37 -7.12 -4.61
N PHE A 68 8.10 -6.82 -4.33
CA PHE A 68 7.72 -5.45 -4.04
C PHE A 68 8.34 -4.92 -2.75
N MET A 69 8.39 -5.73 -1.69
CA MET A 69 9.02 -5.29 -0.44
C MET A 69 10.50 -4.91 -0.66
N GLU A 70 11.19 -5.65 -1.53
CA GLU A 70 12.55 -5.30 -1.96
C GLU A 70 12.61 -3.98 -2.74
N VAL A 71 11.66 -3.73 -3.64
CA VAL A 71 11.52 -2.44 -4.34
C VAL A 71 11.28 -1.31 -3.34
N ALA A 72 10.40 -1.51 -2.35
CA ALA A 72 10.15 -0.54 -1.29
C ALA A 72 11.41 -0.26 -0.46
N GLY A 73 12.20 -1.29 -0.12
CA GLY A 73 13.47 -1.11 0.56
C GLY A 73 14.50 -0.34 -0.24
N LEU A 74 14.60 -0.59 -1.54
CA LEU A 74 15.47 0.21 -2.42
C LEU A 74 15.05 1.68 -2.46
N LEU A 75 13.78 1.97 -2.74
CA LEU A 75 13.26 3.34 -2.83
C LEU A 75 13.48 4.11 -1.52
N THR A 76 13.15 3.48 -0.39
CA THR A 76 13.23 4.12 0.91
C THR A 76 14.66 4.24 1.44
N SER A 77 15.56 3.33 1.08
CA SER A 77 17.00 3.47 1.40
C SER A 77 17.67 4.59 0.59
N GLU A 78 17.30 4.76 -0.68
CA GLU A 78 17.86 5.81 -1.54
C GLU A 78 17.35 7.21 -1.17
N HIS A 79 16.10 7.29 -0.72
CA HIS A 79 15.46 8.55 -0.32
C HIS A 79 14.73 8.42 1.03
N PRO A 80 15.47 8.39 2.16
CA PRO A 80 14.90 8.05 3.46
C PRO A 80 13.88 9.06 4.00
N THR A 81 13.86 10.28 3.45
CA THR A 81 12.91 11.34 3.84
C THR A 81 11.63 11.35 3.00
N ARG A 82 11.46 10.39 2.08
CA ARG A 82 10.29 10.31 1.20
C ARG A 82 9.29 9.27 1.68
N THR A 83 8.01 9.61 1.53
CA THR A 83 6.90 8.66 1.53
C THR A 83 6.54 8.32 0.09
N TYR A 84 6.40 7.04 -0.21
CA TYR A 84 5.93 6.56 -1.51
C TYR A 84 4.52 6.02 -1.36
N THR A 85 3.58 6.47 -2.20
CA THR A 85 2.20 6.00 -2.20
C THR A 85 1.91 5.23 -3.47
N PHE A 86 1.32 4.05 -3.31
CA PHE A 86 1.01 3.12 -4.37
C PHE A 86 -0.48 2.88 -4.44
N SER A 87 -1.00 2.79 -5.67
CA SER A 87 -2.28 2.16 -5.96
C SER A 87 -2.02 0.71 -6.33
N ALA A 88 -2.69 -0.22 -5.67
CA ALA A 88 -2.55 -1.66 -5.91
C ALA A 88 -3.88 -2.29 -6.29
N LEU A 89 -3.79 -3.28 -7.18
CA LEU A 89 -4.81 -4.29 -7.41
C LEU A 89 -4.25 -5.64 -6.97
N LEU A 90 -4.80 -6.14 -5.86
CA LEU A 90 -4.52 -7.48 -5.35
C LEU A 90 -5.40 -8.48 -6.08
N ALA A 91 -4.80 -9.49 -6.72
CA ALA A 91 -5.57 -10.60 -7.28
C ALA A 91 -6.22 -11.42 -6.15
N ALA A 92 -7.40 -12.00 -6.41
CA ALA A 92 -8.01 -12.95 -5.48
C ALA A 92 -7.05 -14.14 -5.29
N SER A 93 -6.69 -14.43 -4.04
CA SER A 93 -5.66 -15.43 -3.73
C SER A 93 -6.25 -16.84 -3.80
N SER A 94 -5.64 -17.73 -4.58
CA SER A 94 -5.84 -19.19 -4.54
C SER A 94 -4.58 -19.87 -3.98
N ASP A 95 -4.32 -19.61 -2.70
CA ASP A 95 -3.39 -20.33 -1.80
C ASP A 95 -1.87 -20.37 -2.03
N THR A 96 -1.29 -19.96 -3.16
CA THR A 96 0.19 -20.12 -3.32
C THR A 96 0.99 -18.84 -3.50
N GLU A 97 0.60 -17.89 -4.33
CA GLU A 97 1.37 -16.65 -4.54
C GLU A 97 0.45 -15.45 -4.78
N THR A 98 0.48 -14.47 -3.88
CA THR A 98 -0.23 -13.21 -4.08
C THR A 98 0.57 -12.36 -5.06
N THR A 99 0.28 -12.49 -6.35
CA THR A 99 0.71 -11.50 -7.33
C THR A 99 -0.16 -10.25 -7.19
N PHE A 100 0.45 -9.08 -7.21
CA PHE A 100 -0.28 -7.83 -7.18
C PHE A 100 0.28 -6.82 -8.18
N SER A 101 -0.65 -6.06 -8.76
CA SER A 101 -0.32 -5.01 -9.71
C SER A 101 -0.23 -3.69 -8.98
N VAL A 102 0.90 -2.99 -9.08
CA VAL A 102 1.16 -1.74 -8.38
C VAL A 102 1.55 -0.62 -9.32
N VAL A 103 1.09 0.58 -9.02
CA VAL A 103 1.50 1.82 -9.66
C VAL A 103 1.92 2.80 -8.58
N LEU A 104 3.10 3.42 -8.73
CA LEU A 104 3.49 4.54 -7.88
C LEU A 104 2.65 5.76 -8.26
N ILE A 105 1.85 6.27 -7.33
CA ILE A 105 0.93 7.39 -7.57
C ILE A 105 1.35 8.68 -6.87
N ASP A 106 2.23 8.60 -5.87
CA ASP A 106 2.80 9.78 -5.22
C ASP A 106 4.18 9.49 -4.61
N SER A 107 5.03 10.53 -4.55
CA SER A 107 6.33 10.51 -3.87
C SER A 107 6.56 11.86 -3.19
N THR A 108 6.18 11.95 -1.92
CA THR A 108 6.21 13.20 -1.14
C THR A 108 7.35 13.19 -0.13
N LYS A 109 8.12 14.29 -0.06
CA LYS A 109 9.19 14.47 0.96
C LYS A 109 8.60 15.00 2.26
N GLY A 110 9.06 14.49 3.40
CA GLY A 110 8.73 15.00 4.74
C GLY A 110 7.29 14.73 5.20
N LYS A 111 6.59 13.79 4.54
CA LYS A 111 5.31 13.30 5.02
C LYS A 111 5.58 12.29 6.13
N GLU A 112 5.05 12.59 7.32
CA GLU A 112 5.16 11.71 8.47
C GLU A 112 4.15 10.56 8.39
N PRO A 113 4.53 9.34 8.82
CA PRO A 113 3.59 8.24 8.95
C PRO A 113 2.55 8.56 10.04
N PRO A 114 1.27 8.16 9.86
CA PRO A 114 0.28 8.29 10.91
C PRO A 114 0.63 7.39 12.11
N ILE A 115 0.06 7.70 13.28
CA ILE A 115 0.23 6.89 14.51
C ILE A 115 -0.20 5.43 14.30
N LEU A 116 -1.16 5.19 13.40
CA LEU A 116 -1.70 3.86 13.07
C LEU A 116 -0.91 3.16 11.94
N ALA A 117 0.29 3.62 11.60
CA ALA A 117 1.12 2.94 10.62
C ALA A 117 1.60 1.58 11.16
N ASP A 118 1.52 0.57 10.31
CA ASP A 118 1.95 -0.79 10.58
C ASP A 118 3.43 -0.99 10.20
N ASN A 119 4.07 -1.99 10.80
CA ASN A 119 5.44 -2.35 10.51
C ASN A 119 5.56 -3.23 9.25
N ALA A 120 6.63 -3.08 8.47
CA ALA A 120 6.84 -3.79 7.21
C ALA A 120 6.88 -5.33 7.36
N GLY A 121 7.25 -5.87 8.52
CA GLY A 121 7.16 -7.31 8.79
C GLY A 121 5.73 -7.84 8.71
N PHE A 122 4.75 -6.97 8.99
CA PHE A 122 3.33 -7.27 8.92
C PHE A 122 2.72 -7.08 7.51
N PHE A 123 3.48 -6.48 6.58
CA PHE A 123 2.97 -6.09 5.26
C PHE A 123 2.39 -7.26 4.45
N GLN A 124 3.12 -8.38 4.39
CA GLN A 124 2.66 -9.54 3.61
C GLN A 124 1.35 -10.12 4.16
N TYR A 125 1.22 -10.17 5.48
CA TYR A 125 -0.01 -10.63 6.12
C TYR A 125 -1.18 -9.70 5.79
N ALA A 126 -1.01 -8.38 5.95
CA ALA A 126 -2.04 -7.39 5.63
C ALA A 126 -2.50 -7.52 4.17
N MET A 127 -1.57 -7.62 3.21
CA MET A 127 -1.90 -7.76 1.79
C MET A 127 -2.62 -9.07 1.48
N LYS A 128 -2.22 -10.19 2.10
CA LYS A 128 -2.93 -11.48 1.97
C LYS A 128 -4.33 -11.42 2.57
N TRP A 129 -4.50 -10.72 3.68
CA TRP A 129 -5.81 -10.51 4.27
C TRP A 129 -6.72 -9.70 3.33
N PHE A 130 -6.23 -8.59 2.77
CA PHE A 130 -7.01 -7.78 1.82
C PHE A 130 -7.37 -8.56 0.55
N SER A 131 -6.48 -9.42 0.05
CA SER A 131 -6.77 -10.24 -1.14
C SER A 131 -7.81 -11.32 -0.87
N SER A 132 -7.95 -11.80 0.37
CA SER A 132 -8.97 -12.80 0.75
C SER A 132 -10.38 -12.21 0.95
N GLN A 133 -10.49 -10.89 1.17
CA GLN A 133 -11.79 -10.22 1.36
C GLN A 133 -12.66 -10.17 0.09
N SER A 134 -12.08 -10.38 -1.10
CA SER A 134 -12.78 -10.21 -2.37
C SER A 134 -12.49 -11.35 -3.35
N LYS A 135 -13.56 -11.93 -3.93
CA LYS A 135 -13.44 -12.96 -4.97
C LYS A 135 -12.96 -12.42 -6.32
N THR A 136 -13.07 -11.12 -6.54
CA THR A 136 -12.75 -10.45 -7.81
C THR A 136 -11.46 -9.63 -7.74
N GLY A 137 -10.75 -9.70 -6.62
CA GLY A 137 -9.59 -8.85 -6.32
C GLY A 137 -9.96 -7.59 -5.55
N THR A 138 -8.96 -7.00 -4.91
CA THR A 138 -9.10 -5.85 -4.01
C THR A 138 -8.24 -4.70 -4.51
N HIS A 139 -8.87 -3.56 -4.77
CA HIS A 139 -8.17 -2.31 -5.00
C HIS A 139 -7.89 -1.64 -3.66
N LEU A 140 -6.66 -1.21 -3.44
CA LEU A 140 -6.29 -0.43 -2.26
C LEU A 140 -5.21 0.59 -2.61
N THR A 141 -5.12 1.64 -1.78
CA THR A 141 -4.03 2.59 -1.81
C THR A 141 -3.25 2.47 -0.52
N PHE A 142 -1.93 2.46 -0.57
CA PHE A 142 -1.09 2.40 0.63
C PHE A 142 0.17 3.23 0.45
N SER A 143 0.75 3.65 1.58
CA SER A 143 2.02 4.36 1.60
C SER A 143 3.09 3.57 2.35
N VAL A 144 4.36 3.80 2.02
CA VAL A 144 5.54 3.22 2.70
C VAL A 144 6.61 4.27 2.97
N THR A 145 7.40 4.08 4.02
CA THR A 145 8.51 4.97 4.45
C THR A 145 9.72 4.18 4.94
N ALA A 146 10.87 4.84 5.08
CA ALA A 146 12.15 4.19 5.42
C ALA A 146 12.22 3.51 6.78
N ASN A 147 11.42 3.93 7.75
CA ASN A 147 11.40 3.33 9.10
C ASN A 147 10.68 1.97 9.15
N ALA A 148 10.65 1.24 8.03
CA ALA A 148 9.87 0.03 7.86
C ALA A 148 8.39 0.22 8.22
N LEU A 149 7.79 1.36 7.85
CA LEU A 149 6.38 1.63 8.13
C LEU A 149 5.55 1.70 6.85
N PHE A 150 4.32 1.18 6.93
CA PHE A 150 3.31 1.31 5.90
C PHE A 150 1.93 1.63 6.49
N TRP A 151 1.02 2.17 5.68
CA TRP A 151 -0.38 2.29 6.06
C TRP A 151 -1.27 2.29 4.82
N VAL A 152 -2.47 1.74 4.97
CA VAL A 152 -3.49 1.70 3.91
C VAL A 152 -4.47 2.84 4.11
N HIS A 153 -4.94 3.46 3.02
CA HIS A 153 -5.84 4.62 3.02
C HIS A 153 -7.30 4.23 2.83
#